data_AF-B4FPZ5-F1
#
_entry.id   AF-B4FPZ5-F1
#
_cell.length_a   1.000
_cell.length_b   1.000
_cell.length_c   1.000
_cell.angle_alpha   90.00
_cell.angle_beta   90.00
_cell.angle_gamma   90.00
#
_symmetry.space_group_name_H-M   'P 1'
#
loop_
_entity.id
_entity.type
_entity.pdbx_description
1 polymer ?
#
loop_
_entity_poly.entity_id
_entity_poly.type
_entity_poly.pdbx_seq_one_letter_code
_entity_poly.pdbx_strand_id
1 'polypeptide(L)'
;MALLPLPPCSPCHRRAAPLPAPTVASARHRRGSLRLAAAGACSGPTAARKPRPTAADRRRCECFDLHRRLVPYAEAYCWQKSIVERRKRLIDSGEDHSDTLIALQHPPVYTLGTDSKEEYLHFDKEDAPFEVHRINRGGEVTYHGPGQVFISYFCCSCSFRGSSY
;
A
#
# COMPACT_ATOMS: atom_id res chain seq x y z
N MET A 1 -25.00 -3.25 19.25
CA MET A 1 -23.97 -2.19 19.29
C MET A 1 -23.76 -1.72 17.85
N ALA A 2 -24.55 -0.74 17.43
CA ALA A 2 -24.57 -0.27 16.05
C ALA A 2 -23.27 0.50 15.75
N LEU A 3 -22.61 0.13 14.65
CA LEU A 3 -21.54 0.92 14.04
C LEU A 3 -22.13 2.30 13.69
N LEU A 4 -21.74 3.33 14.43
CA LEU A 4 -22.02 4.70 14.01
C LEU A 4 -21.26 4.93 12.70
N PRO A 5 -21.92 5.40 11.62
CA PRO A 5 -21.22 5.77 10.40
C PRO A 5 -20.19 6.85 10.74
N LEU A 6 -18.96 6.64 10.29
CA LEU A 6 -17.90 7.65 10.36
C LEU A 6 -18.42 8.96 9.75
N PRO A 7 -18.02 10.13 10.30
CA PRO A 7 -18.39 11.40 9.70
C PRO A 7 -17.97 11.39 8.22
N PRO A 8 -18.80 11.92 7.30
CA PRO A 8 -18.37 12.11 5.93
C PRO A 8 -17.03 12.84 5.97
N CYS A 9 -16.05 12.35 5.20
CA CYS A 9 -14.81 13.08 4.99
C CYS A 9 -15.19 14.53 4.71
N SER A 10 -14.75 15.46 5.57
CA SER A 10 -14.93 16.90 5.37
C SER A 10 -14.73 17.18 3.88
N PRO A 11 -15.66 17.88 3.24
CA PRO A 11 -15.76 17.89 1.80
C PRO A 11 -14.39 18.25 1.22
N CYS A 12 -13.82 17.30 0.48
CA CYS A 12 -12.64 17.52 -0.35
C CYS A 12 -13.04 18.50 -1.47
N HIS A 13 -13.31 19.75 -1.11
CA HIS A 13 -13.76 20.79 -2.03
C HIS A 13 -12.69 21.15 -3.07
N ARG A 14 -11.45 20.71 -2.87
CA ARG A 14 -10.48 20.58 -3.95
C ARG A 14 -10.51 19.14 -4.41
N ARG A 15 -10.94 18.90 -5.67
CA ARG A 15 -10.67 17.63 -6.36
C ARG A 15 -9.22 17.25 -6.06
N ALA A 16 -9.00 16.15 -5.35
CA ALA A 16 -7.67 15.56 -5.27
C ALA A 16 -7.15 15.45 -6.71
N ALA A 17 -5.89 15.86 -6.94
CA ALA A 17 -5.34 15.76 -8.28
C ALA A 17 -5.43 14.28 -8.73
N PRO A 18 -5.71 13.99 -10.01
CA PRO A 18 -5.74 12.62 -10.46
C PRO A 18 -4.40 11.94 -10.18
N LEU A 19 -4.44 10.68 -9.73
CA LEU A 19 -3.23 9.87 -9.56
C LEU A 19 -2.48 9.88 -10.91
N PRO A 20 -1.18 10.21 -10.94
CA PRO A 20 -0.40 10.21 -12.17
C PRO A 20 -0.38 8.81 -12.78
N ALA A 21 -0.16 8.71 -14.09
CA ALA A 21 -0.13 7.42 -14.78
C ALA A 21 0.89 6.44 -14.14
N PRO A 22 0.58 5.14 -14.08
CA PRO A 22 1.50 4.15 -13.51
C PRO A 22 2.78 4.09 -14.35
N THR A 23 3.91 4.00 -13.67
CA THR A 23 5.16 3.60 -14.31
C THR A 23 5.05 2.16 -14.76
N VAL A 24 5.16 1.91 -16.06
CA VAL A 24 5.17 0.56 -16.62
C VAL A 24 6.51 -0.10 -16.25
N ALA A 25 6.59 -0.65 -15.05
CA ALA A 25 7.77 -1.37 -14.59
C ALA A 25 7.71 -2.82 -15.07
N SER A 26 8.25 -3.09 -16.26
CA SER A 26 8.63 -4.47 -16.62
C SER A 26 9.86 -4.83 -15.80
N ALA A 27 9.65 -5.47 -14.65
CA ALA A 27 10.74 -5.96 -13.80
C ALA A 27 11.53 -7.05 -14.53
N ARG A 28 12.52 -6.66 -15.35
CA ARG A 28 13.56 -7.55 -15.88
C ARG A 28 14.55 -7.79 -14.76
N HIS A 29 14.31 -8.85 -14.00
CA HIS A 29 15.23 -9.35 -12.97
C HIS A 29 16.56 -9.78 -13.63
N ARG A 30 17.54 -8.86 -13.72
CA ARG A 30 18.92 -9.21 -14.08
C ARG A 30 19.55 -9.88 -12.87
N ARG A 31 19.60 -11.22 -12.86
CA ARG A 31 20.42 -11.95 -11.89
C ARG A 31 21.89 -11.79 -12.30
N GLY A 32 22.63 -10.99 -11.54
CA GLY A 32 24.09 -11.05 -11.55
C GLY A 32 24.54 -12.43 -11.04
N SER A 33 25.23 -13.17 -11.91
CA SER A 33 25.86 -14.45 -11.59
C SER A 33 27.20 -14.15 -10.90
N LEU A 34 27.22 -14.07 -9.57
CA LEU A 34 28.46 -14.23 -8.81
C LEU A 34 28.75 -15.73 -8.71
N ARG A 35 29.77 -16.18 -9.46
CA ARG A 35 30.30 -17.53 -9.36
C ARG A 35 31.24 -17.57 -8.15
N LEU A 36 30.84 -18.29 -7.09
CA LEU A 36 31.78 -18.78 -6.08
C LEU A 36 32.16 -20.22 -6.43
N ALA A 37 33.46 -20.52 -6.46
CA ALA A 37 33.99 -21.85 -6.64
C ALA A 37 33.66 -22.74 -5.43
N ALA A 38 33.17 -23.96 -5.69
CA ALA A 38 32.79 -24.93 -4.67
C ALA A 38 33.97 -25.85 -4.31
N ALA A 39 34.13 -26.14 -3.03
CA ALA A 39 34.83 -27.33 -2.54
C ALA A 39 33.94 -28.03 -1.49
N GLY A 40 33.78 -29.34 -1.63
CA GLY A 40 33.18 -30.23 -0.63
C GLY A 40 31.74 -30.67 -0.94
N ALA A 41 31.61 -31.89 -1.47
CA ALA A 41 30.33 -32.54 -1.74
C ALA A 41 29.83 -33.32 -0.51
N CYS A 42 28.61 -33.01 -0.05
CA CYS A 42 27.80 -33.87 0.79
C CYS A 42 26.41 -34.02 0.15
N SER A 43 26.06 -35.25 -0.22
CA SER A 43 24.83 -35.60 -0.96
C SER A 43 23.62 -35.65 -0.03
N GLY A 44 22.92 -34.52 0.13
CA GLY A 44 21.58 -34.48 0.75
C GLY A 44 20.46 -34.73 -0.28
N PRO A 45 19.24 -35.11 0.15
CA PRO A 45 18.11 -35.31 -0.77
C PRO A 45 17.83 -34.01 -1.52
N THR A 46 17.90 -34.06 -2.86
CA THR A 46 17.60 -32.92 -3.72
C THR A 46 16.15 -32.52 -3.54
N ALA A 47 15.89 -31.47 -2.77
CA ALA A 47 14.58 -30.83 -2.71
C ALA A 47 14.13 -30.52 -4.15
N ALA A 48 13.03 -31.13 -4.59
CA ALA A 48 12.49 -30.93 -5.92
C ALA A 48 12.29 -29.43 -6.16
N ARG A 49 13.05 -28.89 -7.12
CA ARG A 49 13.02 -27.46 -7.43
C ARG A 49 11.61 -27.13 -7.93
N LYS A 50 10.84 -26.36 -7.15
CA LYS A 50 9.48 -25.94 -7.56
C LYS A 50 9.55 -25.37 -8.99
N PRO A 51 8.62 -25.78 -9.89
CA PRO A 51 8.62 -25.32 -11.27
C PRO A 51 8.59 -23.78 -11.29
N ARG A 52 9.37 -23.20 -12.22
CA ARG A 52 9.42 -21.75 -12.36
C ARG A 52 8.03 -21.27 -12.81
N PRO A 53 7.42 -20.28 -12.15
CA PRO A 53 6.11 -19.77 -12.54
C PRO A 53 6.13 -19.35 -14.01
N THR A 54 5.10 -19.76 -14.75
CA THR A 54 4.96 -19.44 -16.18
C THR A 54 4.59 -17.97 -16.34
N ALA A 55 4.65 -17.43 -17.56
CA ALA A 55 4.23 -16.05 -17.82
C ALA A 55 2.75 -15.81 -17.48
N ALA A 56 1.90 -16.84 -17.56
CA ALA A 56 0.50 -16.80 -17.16
C ALA A 56 0.30 -16.77 -15.63
N ASP A 57 1.29 -17.25 -14.87
CA ASP A 57 1.28 -17.32 -13.40
C ASP A 57 1.79 -16.01 -12.76
N ARG A 58 2.32 -15.09 -13.58
CA ARG A 58 2.78 -13.78 -13.14
C ARG A 58 1.60 -12.82 -13.09
N ARG A 59 1.08 -12.56 -11.89
CA ARG A 59 0.11 -11.47 -11.68
C ARG A 59 0.74 -10.15 -12.12
N ARG A 60 0.03 -9.41 -12.95
CA ARG A 60 0.39 -8.05 -13.32
C ARG A 60 0.18 -7.13 -12.12
N CYS A 61 1.09 -6.18 -11.94
CA CYS A 61 1.04 -5.17 -10.89
C CYS A 61 1.31 -3.80 -11.52
N GLU A 62 0.37 -2.88 -11.35
CA GLU A 62 0.53 -1.47 -11.68
C GLU A 62 1.35 -0.79 -10.57
N CYS A 63 2.49 -0.20 -10.94
CA CYS A 63 3.40 0.43 -9.99
C CYS A 63 3.42 1.95 -10.19
N PHE A 64 2.99 2.70 -9.18
CA PHE A 64 3.07 4.15 -9.12
C PHE A 64 4.29 4.54 -8.29
N ASP A 65 5.42 4.77 -8.96
CA ASP A 65 6.65 5.17 -8.30
C ASP A 65 6.72 6.69 -8.13
N LEU A 66 6.29 7.15 -6.96
CA LEU A 66 6.35 8.54 -6.52
C LEU A 66 7.28 8.69 -5.31
N HIS A 67 8.23 7.77 -5.10
CA HIS A 67 9.05 7.70 -3.88
C HIS A 67 9.87 8.97 -3.61
N ARG A 68 10.01 9.87 -4.58
CA ARG A 68 10.72 11.17 -4.44
C ARG A 68 9.78 12.35 -4.24
N ARG A 69 8.46 12.13 -4.26
CA ARG A 69 7.45 13.18 -4.13
C ARG A 69 6.88 13.19 -2.72
N LEU A 70 6.81 14.39 -2.15
CA LEU A 70 5.98 14.67 -0.99
C LEU A 70 4.55 14.87 -1.45
N VAL A 71 3.64 14.03 -0.96
CA VAL A 71 2.22 14.05 -1.28
C VAL A 71 1.44 14.24 0.02
N PRO A 72 0.55 15.24 0.13
CA PRO A 72 -0.33 15.39 1.29
C PRO A 72 -1.09 14.10 1.59
N TYR A 73 -1.22 13.77 2.87
CA TYR A 73 -1.81 12.50 3.29
C TYR A 73 -3.24 12.31 2.75
N ALA A 74 -4.08 13.34 2.85
CA ALA A 74 -5.45 13.31 2.35
C ALA A 74 -5.54 13.01 0.84
N GLU A 75 -4.62 13.57 0.04
CA GLU A 75 -4.59 13.34 -1.42
C GLU A 75 -4.25 11.88 -1.74
N ALA A 76 -3.20 11.34 -1.10
CA ALA A 76 -2.84 9.94 -1.26
C ALA A 76 -3.96 9.00 -0.79
N TYR A 77 -4.64 9.35 0.31
CA TYR A 77 -5.78 8.58 0.80
C TYR A 77 -6.95 8.57 -0.21
N CYS A 78 -7.23 9.69 -0.86
CA CYS A 78 -8.19 9.74 -1.97
C CYS A 78 -7.77 8.83 -3.14
N TRP A 79 -6.49 8.81 -3.50
CA TRP A 79 -5.98 7.88 -4.53
C TRP A 79 -6.20 6.43 -4.15
N GLN A 80 -5.84 6.05 -2.92
CA GLN A 80 -6.05 4.70 -2.39
C GLN A 80 -7.51 4.27 -2.50
N LYS A 81 -8.45 5.13 -2.06
CA LYS A 81 -9.90 4.85 -2.19
C LYS A 81 -10.31 4.70 -3.65
N SER A 82 -9.83 5.56 -4.54
CA SER A 82 -10.15 5.48 -5.98
C SER A 82 -9.65 4.18 -6.63
N ILE A 83 -8.47 3.68 -6.24
CA ILE A 83 -7.90 2.42 -6.71
C ILE A 83 -8.75 1.24 -6.21
N VAL A 84 -9.11 1.23 -4.93
CA VAL A 84 -9.97 0.20 -4.35
C VAL A 84 -11.32 0.15 -5.05
N GLU A 85 -11.97 1.30 -5.28
CA GLU A 85 -13.26 1.35 -5.95
C GLU A 85 -13.17 0.97 -7.44
N ARG A 86 -12.13 1.42 -8.15
CA ARG A 86 -11.85 0.96 -9.52
C ARG A 86 -11.68 -0.55 -9.57
N ARG A 87 -10.90 -1.10 -8.63
CA ARG A 87 -10.61 -2.53 -8.57
C ARG A 87 -11.88 -3.35 -8.29
N LYS A 88 -12.72 -2.95 -7.34
CA LYS A 88 -14.00 -3.62 -7.07
C LYS A 88 -14.84 -3.76 -8.35
N ARG A 89 -14.99 -2.67 -9.11
CA ARG A 89 -15.71 -2.71 -10.39
C ARG A 89 -15.09 -3.67 -11.41
N LEU A 90 -13.76 -3.74 -11.51
CA LEU A 90 -13.07 -4.68 -12.41
C LEU A 90 -13.27 -6.14 -11.97
N ILE A 91 -13.28 -6.40 -10.67
CA ILE A 91 -13.60 -7.74 -10.14
C ILE A 91 -15.05 -8.12 -10.45
N ASP A 92 -15.99 -7.21 -10.19
CA ASP A 92 -17.43 -7.46 -10.38
C ASP A 92 -17.77 -7.70 -11.87
N SER A 93 -17.02 -7.09 -12.78
CA SER A 93 -17.16 -7.27 -14.23
C SER A 93 -16.34 -8.43 -14.81
N GLY A 94 -15.51 -9.09 -14.00
CA GLY A 94 -14.60 -10.14 -14.47
C GLY A 94 -13.48 -9.64 -15.40
N GLU A 95 -13.22 -8.33 -15.41
CA GLU A 95 -12.13 -7.71 -16.15
C GLU A 95 -10.78 -7.89 -15.45
N ASP A 96 -9.68 -7.56 -16.14
CA ASP A 96 -8.34 -7.61 -15.56
C ASP A 96 -8.21 -6.64 -14.37
N HIS A 97 -8.14 -7.21 -13.17
CA HIS A 97 -7.97 -6.51 -11.91
C HIS A 97 -6.54 -6.68 -11.39
N SER A 98 -5.55 -6.26 -12.19
CA SER A 98 -4.13 -6.26 -11.85
C SER A 98 -3.85 -5.60 -10.49
N ASP A 99 -2.90 -6.13 -9.72
CA ASP A 99 -2.55 -5.59 -8.39
C ASP A 99 -1.99 -4.16 -8.51
N THR A 100 -2.03 -3.37 -7.44
CA THR A 100 -1.53 -1.99 -7.46
C THR A 100 -0.58 -1.71 -6.32
N LEU A 101 0.56 -1.08 -6.62
CA LEU A 101 1.52 -0.59 -5.64
C LEU A 101 1.72 0.91 -5.81
N ILE A 102 1.68 1.66 -4.71
CA ILE A 102 2.04 3.08 -4.68
C ILE A 102 3.19 3.24 -3.69
N ALA A 103 4.29 3.87 -4.13
CA ALA A 103 5.39 4.29 -3.27
C ALA A 103 5.47 5.82 -3.30
N LEU A 104 5.45 6.48 -2.14
CA LEU A 104 5.51 7.94 -2.02
C LEU A 104 6.11 8.37 -0.68
N GLN A 105 6.21 9.67 -0.44
CA GLN A 105 6.52 10.24 0.88
C GLN A 105 5.41 11.21 1.29
N HIS A 106 5.23 11.42 2.59
CA HIS A 106 4.32 12.42 3.12
C HIS A 106 5.08 13.60 3.73
N PRO A 107 4.53 14.83 3.67
CA PRO A 107 4.85 15.84 4.67
C PRO A 107 4.62 15.30 6.10
N PRO A 108 5.19 15.95 7.14
CA PRO A 108 4.95 15.56 8.53
C PRO A 108 3.47 15.39 8.84
N VAL A 109 3.06 14.20 9.30
CA VAL A 109 1.65 13.85 9.55
C VAL A 109 1.55 12.73 10.58
N TYR A 110 0.55 12.80 11.44
CA TYR A 110 0.14 11.71 12.33
C TYR A 110 -1.08 10.99 11.78
N THR A 111 -1.05 9.67 11.79
CA THR A 111 -2.19 8.82 11.46
C THR A 111 -2.59 7.99 12.65
N LEU A 112 -3.88 7.97 12.96
CA LEU A 112 -4.46 7.18 14.05
C LEU A 112 -5.21 6.00 13.43
N GLY A 113 -4.76 4.79 13.72
CA GLY A 113 -5.48 3.56 13.34
C GLY A 113 -6.72 3.32 14.19
N THR A 114 -7.36 2.17 13.98
CA THR A 114 -8.58 1.76 14.69
C THR A 114 -8.35 1.65 16.20
N ASP A 115 -7.19 1.15 16.59
CA ASP A 115 -6.84 0.87 17.99
C ASP A 115 -6.26 2.10 18.69
N SER A 116 -6.14 3.22 17.97
CA SER A 116 -5.63 4.48 18.53
C SER A 116 -6.70 5.16 19.38
N LYS A 117 -6.25 5.69 20.51
CA LYS A 117 -7.02 6.60 21.35
C LYS A 117 -6.35 7.97 21.37
N GLU A 118 -7.14 9.01 21.65
CA GLU A 118 -6.63 10.39 21.71
C GLU A 118 -5.64 10.59 22.86
N GLU A 119 -5.76 9.80 23.94
CA GLU A 119 -4.81 9.75 25.07
C GLU A 119 -3.37 9.32 24.69
N TYR A 120 -3.18 8.73 23.50
CA TYR A 120 -1.84 8.39 22.99
C TYR A 120 -1.16 9.57 22.29
N LEU A 121 -1.87 10.68 22.07
CA LEU A 121 -1.28 11.92 21.61
C LEU A 121 -0.71 12.67 22.82
N HIS A 122 0.59 12.99 22.76
CA HIS A 122 1.25 13.80 23.78
C HIS A 122 1.03 15.31 23.59
N PHE A 123 0.02 15.68 22.81
CA PHE A 123 -0.35 17.05 22.46
C PHE A 123 -1.86 17.14 22.30
N ASP A 124 -2.40 18.34 22.51
CA ASP A 124 -3.80 18.63 22.21
C ASP A 124 -4.01 18.59 20.70
N LYS A 125 -5.02 17.84 20.26
CA LYS A 125 -5.35 17.66 18.83
C LYS A 125 -5.62 18.99 18.12
N GLU A 126 -6.16 19.95 18.85
CA GLU A 126 -6.55 21.27 18.33
C GLU A 126 -5.34 22.22 18.23
N ASP A 127 -4.24 21.89 18.89
CA ASP A 127 -2.94 22.57 18.82
C ASP A 127 -1.85 21.61 18.30
N ALA A 128 -2.24 20.67 17.43
CA ALA A 128 -1.32 19.67 16.93
C ALA A 128 -0.23 20.31 16.06
N PRO A 129 1.05 19.92 16.23
CA PRO A 129 2.16 20.51 15.46
C PRO A 129 2.11 20.15 13.97
N PHE A 130 1.42 19.05 13.64
CA PHE A 130 1.25 18.54 12.28
C PHE A 130 -0.17 18.01 12.09
N GLU A 131 -0.57 17.78 10.84
CA GLU A 131 -1.89 17.23 10.53
C GLU A 131 -2.11 15.87 11.20
N VAL A 132 -3.34 15.65 11.69
CA VAL A 132 -3.74 14.43 12.38
C VAL A 132 -4.92 13.80 11.64
N HIS A 133 -4.77 12.57 11.15
CA HIS A 133 -5.81 11.87 10.39
C HIS A 133 -6.21 10.57 11.08
N ARG A 134 -7.50 10.41 11.41
CA ARG A 134 -8.06 9.12 11.86
C ARG A 134 -8.41 8.27 10.64
N ILE A 135 -7.88 7.05 10.58
CA ILE A 135 -8.04 6.15 9.43
C ILE A 135 -8.32 4.71 9.83
N ASN A 136 -8.94 3.96 8.90
CA ASN A 136 -9.35 2.57 9.08
C ASN A 136 -8.20 1.58 8.79
N ARG A 137 -7.03 1.81 9.39
CA ARG A 137 -5.96 0.80 9.44
C ARG A 137 -5.90 0.19 10.83
N GLY A 138 -5.48 -1.06 10.95
CA GLY A 138 -5.15 -1.63 12.25
C GLY A 138 -3.98 -0.91 12.93
N GLY A 139 -3.87 -1.09 14.24
CA GLY A 139 -2.78 -0.56 15.05
C GLY A 139 -3.03 0.85 15.60
N GLU A 140 -2.01 1.34 16.31
CA GLU A 140 -2.05 2.59 17.07
C GLU A 140 -1.61 3.80 16.23
N VAL A 141 -1.19 4.89 16.88
CA VAL A 141 -0.73 6.12 16.25
C VAL A 141 0.60 5.90 15.53
N THR A 142 0.80 6.56 14.39
CA THR A 142 2.08 6.54 13.67
C THR A 142 2.34 7.90 13.04
N TYR A 143 3.61 8.29 13.05
CA TYR A 143 4.11 9.46 12.35
C TYR A 143 4.65 9.07 10.96
N HIS A 144 4.41 9.93 9.97
CA HIS A 144 5.06 9.89 8.66
C HIS A 144 5.68 11.25 8.36
N GLY A 145 6.81 11.26 7.65
CA GLY A 145 7.42 12.50 7.22
C GLY A 145 8.45 12.33 6.10
N PRO A 146 9.10 13.44 5.69
CA PRO A 146 10.12 13.43 4.66
C PRO A 146 11.26 12.47 4.98
N GLY A 147 11.74 11.73 3.97
CA GLY A 147 12.75 10.67 4.11
C GLY A 147 12.17 9.29 4.41
N GLN A 148 10.90 9.19 4.82
CA GLN A 148 10.21 7.91 5.01
C GLN A 148 9.42 7.54 3.75
N VAL A 149 9.86 6.48 3.05
CA VAL A 149 9.10 5.93 1.92
C VAL A 149 7.90 5.16 2.46
N PHE A 150 6.71 5.67 2.17
CA PHE A 150 5.44 5.03 2.43
C PHE A 150 5.04 4.17 1.23
N ILE A 151 4.63 2.92 1.50
CA ILE A 151 4.24 1.95 0.47
C ILE A 151 2.81 1.47 0.77
N SER A 152 1.92 1.63 -0.20
CA SER A 152 0.58 1.03 -0.21
C SER A 152 0.49 -0.06 -1.27
N TYR A 153 -0.15 -1.18 -0.91
CA TYR A 153 -0.28 -2.34 -1.78
C TYR A 153 -1.71 -2.89 -1.76
N PHE A 154 -2.30 -3.08 -2.95
CA PHE A 154 -3.65 -3.59 -3.15
C PHE A 154 -3.60 -4.87 -3.99
N CYS A 155 -3.89 -6.01 -3.37
CA CYS A 155 -3.70 -7.34 -3.97
C CYS A 155 -4.90 -8.26 -3.81
N CYS A 156 -5.21 -9.04 -4.86
CA CYS A 156 -6.30 -10.06 -4.83
C CYS A 156 -5.89 -11.41 -4.27
N SER A 157 -4.60 -11.67 -4.04
CA SER A 157 -4.14 -13.01 -3.65
C SER A 157 -4.42 -13.36 -2.20
N CYS A 158 -4.77 -12.37 -1.37
CA CYS A 158 -5.28 -12.63 -0.05
C CYS A 158 -6.74 -13.05 -0.20
N SER A 159 -7.01 -14.35 -0.14
CA SER A 159 -8.32 -14.84 0.30
C SER A 159 -8.53 -14.35 1.74
N PHE A 160 -8.83 -13.06 1.90
CA PHE A 160 -9.12 -12.44 3.17
C PHE A 160 -10.54 -12.85 3.53
N ARG A 161 -10.66 -13.91 4.34
CA ARG A 161 -11.90 -14.25 5.01
C ARG A 161 -12.22 -13.09 5.95
N GLY A 162 -13.07 -12.18 5.49
CA GLY A 162 -13.76 -11.18 6.31
C GLY A 162 -12.88 -10.07 6.88
N SER A 163 -13.03 -8.86 6.34
CA SER A 163 -13.49 -7.74 7.16
C SER A 163 -14.03 -6.65 6.23
N SER A 164 -15.28 -6.26 6.47
CA SER A 164 -15.99 -5.24 5.71
C SER A 164 -15.29 -3.88 5.84
N TYR A 165 -15.20 -3.17 4.72
CA TYR A 165 -14.78 -1.75 4.65
C TYR A 165 -15.85 -0.81 5.20
#